data_AF-A0A821LH73-F1
#
_entry.id   AF-A0A821LH73-F1
#
_cell.length_a   1.000
_cell.length_b   1.000
_cell.length_c   1.000
_cell.angle_alpha   90.00
_cell.angle_beta   90.00
_cell.angle_gamma   90.00
#
_symmetry.space_group_name_H-M   'P 1'
#
loop_
_entity.id
_entity.type
_entity.pdbx_description
1 polymer ?
#
loop_
_entity_poly.entity_id
_entity_poly.type
_entity_poly.pdbx_seq_one_letter_code
_entity_poly.pdbx_strand_id
1 'polypeptide(L)'
;MEPTACTANGGTPYPGICPDADNSQCCKSGTLPTVPSSKPINTMLTGLADILRGAGLNVVEEEGWKTRGHSIMSSVKGIVVHHTAGPATGEYPSLKIVRDGRSDLPGPLSQLGLGRSGTWYVIAAGKSYHAGSTKDDTLFGNSNAIGIEAEGTGLPADNSSHKNWPEVQWQSYVRGVKALQAAYGVPTSNVLGHKEAAVPAGRKIDPNFSMDEFRAALG
;
A
#
# COMPACT_ATOMS: atom_id res chain seq x y z
N MET A 1 11.21 -10.97 32.54
CA MET A 1 10.79 -10.56 31.19
C MET A 1 9.92 -9.34 31.39
N GLU A 2 10.31 -8.19 30.84
CA GLU A 2 9.42 -7.04 30.82
C GLU A 2 8.19 -7.36 29.96
N PRO A 3 6.99 -6.90 30.35
CA PRO A 3 5.81 -7.07 29.52
C PRO A 3 6.00 -6.27 28.23
N THR A 4 5.81 -6.95 27.10
CA THR A 4 5.79 -6.33 25.76
C THR A 4 4.77 -5.19 25.70
N ALA A 5 5.00 -4.19 24.84
CA ALA A 5 4.09 -3.06 24.65
C ALA A 5 2.64 -3.49 24.35
N CYS A 6 2.44 -4.69 23.78
CA CYS A 6 1.14 -5.28 23.49
C CYS A 6 0.36 -5.70 24.75
N THR A 7 1.03 -6.33 25.72
CA THR A 7 0.41 -6.78 26.97
C THR A 7 0.11 -5.64 27.93
N ALA A 8 0.90 -4.56 27.89
CA ALA A 8 0.69 -3.38 28.73
C ALA A 8 -0.62 -2.62 28.42
N ASN A 9 -1.17 -2.78 27.21
CA ASN A 9 -2.36 -2.09 26.74
C ASN A 9 -3.61 -2.98 26.59
N GLY A 10 -3.60 -4.21 27.13
CA GLY A 10 -4.76 -5.12 27.10
C GLY A 10 -5.10 -5.70 25.72
N GLY A 11 -4.19 -5.60 24.74
CA GLY A 11 -4.36 -6.14 23.39
C GLY A 11 -3.87 -7.59 23.28
N THR A 12 -4.53 -8.41 22.45
CA THR A 12 -4.01 -9.73 22.06
C THR A 12 -3.10 -9.59 20.84
N PRO A 13 -1.89 -10.17 20.85
CA PRO A 13 -1.04 -10.25 19.66
C PRO A 13 -1.77 -10.96 18.52
N TYR A 14 -1.56 -10.52 17.29
CA TYR A 14 -1.99 -11.30 16.13
C TYR A 14 -1.11 -12.57 15.98
N PRO A 15 -1.68 -13.79 15.93
CA PRO A 15 -0.90 -15.00 15.75
C PRO A 15 -0.08 -14.96 14.46
N GLY A 16 1.24 -15.18 14.56
CA GLY A 16 2.16 -15.25 13.42
C GLY A 16 2.64 -13.90 12.87
N ILE A 17 2.27 -12.77 13.48
CA ILE A 17 2.54 -11.43 12.92
C ILE A 17 3.78 -10.74 13.56
N CYS A 18 4.20 -11.15 14.77
CA CYS A 18 5.33 -10.51 15.48
C CYS A 18 6.05 -11.51 16.42
N PRO A 19 7.26 -12.01 16.10
CA PRO A 19 8.03 -12.83 17.04
C PRO A 19 8.53 -12.04 18.26
N ASP A 20 8.67 -10.71 18.13
CA ASP A 20 9.33 -9.87 19.15
C ASP A 20 8.38 -8.92 19.92
N ALA A 21 7.07 -8.92 19.65
CA ALA A 21 5.99 -8.28 20.43
C ALA A 21 6.11 -6.78 20.84
N ASP A 22 7.17 -6.07 20.44
CA ASP A 22 7.45 -4.67 20.80
C ASP A 22 6.87 -3.63 19.83
N ASN A 23 6.20 -4.05 18.77
CA ASN A 23 5.58 -3.13 17.82
C ASN A 23 4.11 -2.85 18.18
N SER A 24 3.79 -1.57 18.39
CA SER A 24 2.44 -1.09 18.72
C SER A 24 1.41 -1.41 17.63
N GLN A 25 1.81 -1.58 16.37
CA GLN A 25 0.93 -2.02 15.27
C GLN A 25 0.48 -3.49 15.41
N CYS A 26 1.14 -4.29 16.25
CA CYS A 26 0.74 -5.67 16.56
C CYS A 26 -0.49 -5.75 17.48
N CYS A 27 -0.93 -4.61 18.04
CA CYS A 27 -2.03 -4.55 19.00
C CYS A 27 -3.36 -4.37 18.27
N LYS A 28 -4.35 -5.24 18.56
CA LYS A 28 -5.75 -4.96 18.16
C LYS A 28 -6.28 -3.77 18.95
N SER A 29 -6.76 -2.73 18.27
CA SER A 29 -7.74 -1.80 18.82
C SER A 29 -8.75 -1.36 17.77
N GLY A 30 -10.03 -1.33 18.16
CA GLY A 30 -11.11 -0.67 17.40
C GLY A 30 -11.94 -1.56 16.47
N THR A 31 -13.25 -1.35 16.50
CA THR A 31 -14.16 -1.72 15.40
C THR A 31 -13.81 -0.83 14.21
N LEU A 32 -13.57 -1.42 13.04
CA LEU A 32 -13.37 -0.67 11.79
C LEU A 32 -14.52 0.34 11.62
N PRO A 33 -14.25 1.62 11.33
CA PRO A 33 -15.31 2.57 11.00
C PRO A 33 -16.17 2.01 9.87
N THR A 34 -17.50 2.16 9.97
CA THR A 34 -18.40 1.79 8.89
C THR A 34 -18.08 2.61 7.65
N VAL A 35 -17.57 1.94 6.64
CA VAL A 35 -17.21 2.53 5.35
C VAL A 35 -18.48 2.87 4.56
N PRO A 36 -18.56 4.04 3.89
CA PRO A 36 -19.64 4.32 2.95
C PRO A 36 -19.70 3.27 1.83
N SER A 37 -20.87 2.66 1.64
CA SER A 37 -21.15 1.53 0.74
C SER A 37 -20.92 1.80 -0.77
N SER A 38 -20.53 3.00 -1.19
CA SER A 38 -20.41 3.35 -2.61
C SER A 38 -18.96 3.51 -3.04
N LYS A 39 -18.58 2.81 -4.12
CA LYS A 39 -17.29 3.02 -4.80
C LYS A 39 -17.12 4.52 -5.10
N PRO A 40 -16.04 5.16 -4.64
CA PRO A 40 -15.80 6.56 -4.95
C PRO A 40 -15.76 6.71 -6.47
N ILE A 41 -16.45 7.72 -6.98
CA ILE A 41 -16.44 8.10 -8.38
C ILE A 41 -16.14 9.58 -8.48
N ASN A 42 -15.25 9.96 -9.40
CA ASN A 42 -14.91 11.36 -9.69
C ASN A 42 -14.62 12.19 -8.42
N THR A 43 -13.67 11.75 -7.59
CA THR A 43 -13.34 12.44 -6.33
C THR A 43 -11.87 12.32 -5.95
N MET A 44 -11.44 13.19 -5.02
CA MET A 44 -10.20 13.01 -4.29
C MET A 44 -10.42 12.03 -3.13
N LEU A 45 -9.52 11.07 -2.96
CA LEU A 45 -9.57 10.06 -1.90
C LEU A 45 -9.09 10.63 -0.56
N THR A 46 -9.74 11.68 -0.05
CA THR A 46 -9.29 12.42 1.14
C THR A 46 -9.45 11.65 2.46
N GLY A 47 -10.04 10.44 2.43
CA GLY A 47 -10.17 9.54 3.58
C GLY A 47 -9.05 8.52 3.72
N LEU A 48 -8.03 8.50 2.84
CA LEU A 48 -6.97 7.48 2.86
C LEU A 48 -6.25 7.37 4.21
N ALA A 49 -5.90 8.50 4.82
CA ALA A 49 -5.23 8.51 6.13
C ALA A 49 -6.11 7.91 7.23
N ASP A 50 -7.40 8.26 7.25
CA ASP A 50 -8.35 7.78 8.26
C ASP A 50 -8.65 6.29 8.10
N ILE A 51 -8.73 5.80 6.87
CA ILE A 51 -8.89 4.36 6.57
C ILE A 51 -7.71 3.57 7.14
N LEU A 52 -6.48 4.02 6.87
CA LEU A 52 -5.26 3.34 7.33
C LEU A 52 -5.11 3.42 8.85
N ARG A 53 -5.35 4.59 9.46
CA ARG A 53 -5.36 4.75 10.93
C ARG A 53 -6.44 3.92 11.59
N GLY A 54 -7.63 3.85 10.99
CA GLY A 54 -8.74 3.00 11.45
C GLY A 54 -8.41 1.51 11.45
N ALA A 55 -7.41 1.09 10.67
CA ALA A 55 -6.84 -0.25 10.71
C ALA A 55 -5.68 -0.41 11.71
N GLY A 56 -5.41 0.58 12.56
CA GLY A 56 -4.33 0.57 13.55
C GLY A 56 -2.93 0.73 12.96
N LEU A 57 -2.82 1.36 11.79
CA LEU A 57 -1.53 1.55 11.10
C LEU A 57 -0.93 2.92 11.42
N ASN A 58 0.39 2.99 11.44
CA ASN A 58 1.11 4.26 11.52
C ASN A 58 1.00 4.98 10.18
N VAL A 59 0.61 6.26 10.22
CA VAL A 59 0.34 7.06 9.02
C VAL A 59 1.01 8.42 9.13
N VAL A 60 1.86 8.73 8.14
CA VAL A 60 2.42 10.05 7.87
C VAL A 60 1.67 10.67 6.69
N GLU A 61 1.19 11.88 6.85
CA GLU A 61 0.54 12.65 5.79
C GLU A 61 1.58 13.60 5.17
N GLU A 62 1.85 13.47 3.87
CA GLU A 62 2.68 14.46 3.18
C GLU A 62 1.90 15.77 3.04
N GLU A 63 2.56 16.90 3.27
CA GLU A 63 1.95 18.23 3.08
C GLU A 63 1.21 18.30 1.74
N GLY A 64 -0.01 18.83 1.70
CA GLY A 64 -0.81 18.98 0.47
C GLY A 64 -1.36 17.69 -0.15
N TRP A 65 -1.25 16.51 0.48
CA TRP A 65 -1.70 15.25 -0.13
C TRP A 65 -3.18 15.22 -0.54
N LYS A 66 -4.05 15.91 0.20
CA LYS A 66 -5.50 15.94 -0.06
C LYS A 66 -5.86 16.59 -1.40
N THR A 67 -5.00 17.47 -1.91
CA THR A 67 -5.18 18.15 -3.21
C THR A 67 -4.20 17.67 -4.26
N ARG A 68 -3.18 16.87 -3.89
CA ARG A 68 -2.18 16.35 -4.82
C ARG A 68 -2.75 15.24 -5.72
N GLY A 69 -2.46 15.35 -7.01
CA GLY A 69 -2.83 14.39 -8.05
C GLY A 69 -2.74 15.06 -9.42
N HIS A 70 -2.61 14.26 -10.48
CA HIS A 70 -2.72 14.74 -11.86
C HIS A 70 -4.16 15.04 -12.28
N SER A 71 -5.12 14.50 -11.53
CA SER A 71 -6.56 14.74 -11.64
C SER A 71 -7.26 14.12 -10.42
N ILE A 72 -8.59 14.19 -10.37
CA ILE A 72 -9.40 13.38 -9.46
C ILE A 72 -9.35 11.90 -9.87
N MET A 73 -9.68 11.00 -8.96
CA MET A 73 -9.89 9.59 -9.29
C MET A 73 -11.24 9.42 -9.98
N SER A 74 -11.27 8.71 -11.11
CA SER A 74 -12.51 8.35 -11.79
C SER A 74 -13.27 7.28 -11.02
N SER A 75 -12.54 6.29 -10.49
CA SER A 75 -13.08 5.30 -9.57
C SER A 75 -11.98 4.62 -8.74
N VAL A 76 -12.35 3.75 -7.80
CA VAL A 76 -11.42 2.79 -7.18
C VAL A 76 -11.96 1.38 -7.42
N LYS A 77 -11.40 0.71 -8.42
CA LYS A 77 -11.77 -0.63 -8.87
C LYS A 77 -10.64 -1.65 -8.74
N GLY A 78 -9.40 -1.19 -8.62
CA GLY A 78 -8.23 -2.02 -8.40
C GLY A 78 -7.24 -1.39 -7.41
N ILE A 79 -6.33 -2.20 -6.92
CA ILE A 79 -5.16 -1.77 -6.16
C ILE A 79 -3.95 -2.39 -6.85
N VAL A 80 -2.98 -1.55 -7.21
CA VAL A 80 -1.72 -2.01 -7.79
C VAL A 80 -0.61 -1.85 -6.75
N VAL A 81 -0.02 -2.97 -6.36
CA VAL A 81 1.07 -3.02 -5.39
C VAL A 81 2.41 -3.02 -6.12
N HIS A 82 3.36 -2.21 -5.63
CA HIS A 82 4.67 -2.00 -6.23
C HIS A 82 5.79 -2.18 -5.20
N HIS A 83 7.03 -2.27 -5.68
CA HIS A 83 8.20 -1.91 -4.90
C HIS A 83 8.88 -0.68 -5.53
N THR A 84 9.61 0.07 -4.72
CA THR A 84 10.27 1.30 -5.19
C THR A 84 11.55 1.10 -6.00
N ALA A 85 12.19 -0.07 -5.90
CA ALA A 85 13.56 -0.31 -6.37
C ALA A 85 14.56 0.69 -5.76
N GLY A 86 14.28 1.09 -4.51
CA GLY A 86 15.03 2.10 -3.77
C GLY A 86 16.27 1.55 -3.06
N PRO A 87 17.01 2.44 -2.36
CA PRO A 87 18.17 2.07 -1.55
C PRO A 87 17.90 0.94 -0.54
N ALA A 88 18.95 0.18 -0.23
CA ALA A 88 18.87 -0.94 0.72
C ALA A 88 18.61 -0.52 2.18
N THR A 89 18.80 0.76 2.51
CA THR A 89 18.68 1.29 3.88
C THR A 89 17.86 2.58 3.92
N GLY A 90 17.38 2.92 5.12
CA GLY A 90 16.48 4.04 5.35
C GLY A 90 15.02 3.62 5.38
N GLU A 91 14.18 4.44 6.04
CA GLU A 91 12.77 4.12 6.25
C GLU A 91 11.96 4.18 4.95
N TYR A 92 12.03 5.32 4.26
CA TYR A 92 11.40 5.51 2.95
C TYR A 92 12.17 6.53 2.08
N PRO A 93 13.44 6.24 1.71
CA PRO A 93 14.28 7.14 0.91
C PRO A 93 13.65 7.52 -0.43
N SER A 94 12.77 6.68 -0.98
CA SER A 94 12.09 6.91 -2.25
C SER A 94 10.98 7.96 -2.19
N LEU A 95 10.61 8.45 -0.99
CA LEU A 95 9.48 9.36 -0.79
C LEU A 95 9.50 10.58 -1.74
N LYS A 96 10.64 11.26 -1.87
CA LYS A 96 10.74 12.44 -2.75
C LYS A 96 10.48 12.09 -4.22
N ILE A 97 11.01 10.96 -4.69
CA ILE A 97 10.78 10.50 -6.07
C ILE A 97 9.31 10.13 -6.25
N VAL A 98 8.71 9.42 -5.29
CA VAL A 98 7.30 9.00 -5.41
C VAL A 98 6.36 10.22 -5.33
N ARG A 99 6.68 11.23 -4.53
CA ARG A 99 5.88 12.45 -4.37
C ARG A 99 6.05 13.42 -5.53
N ASP A 100 7.29 13.76 -5.87
CA ASP A 100 7.63 14.85 -6.79
C ASP A 100 7.86 14.35 -8.22
N GLY A 101 8.13 13.05 -8.37
CA GLY A 101 8.45 12.42 -9.63
C GLY A 101 9.94 12.43 -9.94
N ARG A 102 10.21 12.31 -11.22
CA ARG A 102 11.54 12.28 -11.84
C ARG A 102 11.53 13.18 -13.07
N SER A 103 12.71 13.46 -13.63
CA SER A 103 12.85 14.40 -14.76
C SER A 103 12.02 14.05 -15.98
N ASP A 104 11.75 12.75 -16.21
CA ASP A 104 10.96 12.24 -17.33
C ASP A 104 9.51 11.88 -16.96
N LEU A 105 9.10 11.98 -15.69
CA LEU A 105 7.75 11.68 -15.25
C LEU A 105 7.38 12.48 -13.98
N PRO A 106 6.49 13.48 -14.07
CA PRO A 106 6.10 14.29 -12.92
C PRO A 106 5.33 13.47 -11.88
N GLY A 107 5.56 13.77 -10.62
CA GLY A 107 4.81 13.21 -9.51
C GLY A 107 3.37 13.76 -9.42
N PRO A 108 2.51 13.13 -8.61
CA PRO A 108 2.79 11.94 -7.80
C PRO A 108 2.86 10.66 -8.65
N LEU A 109 3.80 9.78 -8.29
CA LEU A 109 3.96 8.46 -8.90
C LEU A 109 3.14 7.39 -8.18
N SER A 110 2.59 7.68 -6.99
CA SER A 110 1.67 6.80 -6.27
C SER A 110 0.82 7.61 -5.29
N GLN A 111 -0.35 7.08 -4.90
CA GLN A 111 -1.19 7.67 -3.85
C GLN A 111 -0.59 7.38 -2.47
N LEU A 112 -0.08 6.17 -2.29
CA LEU A 112 0.44 5.68 -1.02
C LEU A 112 1.88 5.19 -1.14
N GLY A 113 2.65 5.38 -0.07
CA GLY A 113 3.94 4.77 0.15
C GLY A 113 3.94 3.90 1.40
N LEU A 114 4.83 2.91 1.46
CA LEU A 114 4.98 2.04 2.64
C LEU A 114 6.46 1.87 2.99
N GLY A 115 6.88 2.48 4.10
CA GLY A 115 8.25 2.39 4.61
C GLY A 115 8.58 1.05 5.24
N ARG A 116 9.87 0.80 5.49
CA ARG A 116 10.40 -0.48 5.99
C ARG A 116 9.90 -0.85 7.38
N SER A 117 9.54 0.13 8.21
CA SER A 117 8.93 -0.09 9.53
C SER A 117 7.44 -0.47 9.47
N GLY A 118 6.85 -0.52 8.27
CA GLY A 118 5.40 -0.64 8.09
C GLY A 118 4.64 0.68 8.25
N THR A 119 5.33 1.83 8.25
CA THR A 119 4.69 3.16 8.27
C THR A 119 4.18 3.53 6.89
N TRP A 120 2.92 3.93 6.82
CA TRP A 120 2.28 4.39 5.58
C TRP A 120 2.50 5.89 5.38
N TYR A 121 2.81 6.27 4.15
CA TYR A 121 2.92 7.66 3.71
C TYR A 121 1.76 7.96 2.76
N VAL A 122 0.91 8.90 3.13
CA VAL A 122 -0.19 9.36 2.27
C VAL A 122 0.32 10.52 1.42
N ILE A 123 0.52 10.24 0.14
CA ILE A 123 1.22 11.13 -0.79
C ILE A 123 0.24 11.93 -1.62
N ALA A 124 -0.81 11.29 -2.14
CA ALA A 124 -1.78 11.93 -3.01
C ALA A 124 -3.17 11.32 -2.86
N ALA A 125 -4.20 12.17 -2.90
CA ALA A 125 -5.60 11.74 -2.92
C ALA A 125 -6.15 11.59 -4.35
N GLY A 126 -5.48 12.16 -5.35
CA GLY A 126 -5.90 12.10 -6.75
C GLY A 126 -5.23 10.99 -7.58
N LYS A 127 -5.39 11.09 -8.90
CA LYS A 127 -4.73 10.24 -9.90
C LYS A 127 -3.21 10.37 -9.79
N SER A 128 -2.52 9.25 -9.64
CA SER A 128 -1.06 9.15 -9.65
C SER A 128 -0.56 8.34 -10.85
N TYR A 129 0.66 8.60 -11.32
CA TYR A 129 1.24 7.93 -12.49
C TYR A 129 2.01 6.65 -12.13
N HIS A 130 1.29 5.65 -11.58
CA HIS A 130 1.90 4.39 -11.10
C HIS A 130 1.84 3.23 -12.12
N ALA A 131 0.77 3.10 -12.90
CA ALA A 131 0.48 1.87 -13.65
C ALA A 131 1.10 1.83 -15.06
N GLY A 132 1.12 2.96 -15.76
CA GLY A 132 1.34 2.97 -17.22
C GLY A 132 0.27 2.16 -17.95
N SER A 133 0.60 1.54 -19.08
CA SER A 133 -0.36 0.72 -19.85
C SER A 133 -0.68 -0.59 -19.14
N THR A 134 -1.95 -0.88 -18.90
CA THR A 134 -2.36 -2.11 -18.21
C THR A 134 -3.20 -3.04 -19.08
N LYS A 135 -3.34 -4.30 -18.66
CA LYS A 135 -4.19 -5.29 -19.34
C LYS A 135 -5.68 -4.92 -19.32
N ASP A 136 -6.08 -4.07 -18.37
CA ASP A 136 -7.41 -3.50 -18.27
C ASP A 136 -7.33 -2.15 -17.56
N ASP A 137 -7.22 -1.07 -18.34
CA ASP A 137 -7.12 0.30 -17.83
C ASP A 137 -8.40 0.74 -17.09
N THR A 138 -9.53 0.06 -17.30
CA THR A 138 -10.77 0.35 -16.58
C THR A 138 -10.74 -0.16 -15.14
N LEU A 139 -9.80 -1.06 -14.80
CA LEU A 139 -9.58 -1.61 -13.47
C LEU A 139 -8.26 -1.15 -12.84
N PHE A 140 -7.17 -1.19 -13.60
CA PHE A 140 -5.80 -1.04 -13.07
C PHE A 140 -5.10 0.24 -13.55
N GLY A 141 -5.74 1.01 -14.43
CA GLY A 141 -5.21 2.27 -14.91
C GLY A 141 -5.15 3.34 -13.81
N ASN A 142 -4.28 4.33 -14.00
CA ASN A 142 -4.00 5.41 -13.05
C ASN A 142 -5.25 6.12 -12.49
N SER A 143 -6.35 6.20 -13.26
CA SER A 143 -7.59 6.87 -12.84
C SER A 143 -8.56 5.96 -12.08
N ASN A 144 -8.33 4.65 -12.07
CA ASN A 144 -9.26 3.64 -11.56
C ASN A 144 -8.66 2.75 -10.46
N ALA A 145 -7.36 2.88 -10.18
CA ALA A 145 -6.67 2.10 -9.16
C ALA A 145 -5.88 2.98 -8.18
N ILE A 146 -5.75 2.48 -6.96
CA ILE A 146 -4.80 3.01 -5.98
C ILE A 146 -3.45 2.35 -6.24
N GLY A 147 -2.41 3.16 -6.43
CA GLY A 147 -1.02 2.74 -6.39
C GLY A 147 -0.48 2.74 -4.97
N ILE A 148 0.36 1.75 -4.65
CA ILE A 148 1.09 1.65 -3.39
C ILE A 148 2.56 1.32 -3.67
N GLU A 149 3.45 2.24 -3.33
CA GLU A 149 4.90 2.11 -3.51
C GLU A 149 5.55 1.68 -2.20
N ALA A 150 5.84 0.39 -2.05
CA ALA A 150 6.45 -0.13 -0.84
C ALA A 150 7.98 -0.14 -0.96
N GLU A 151 8.66 0.37 0.07
CA GLU A 151 10.11 0.54 0.05
C GLU A 151 10.83 -0.81 -0.02
N GLY A 152 11.50 -1.06 -1.12
CA GLY A 152 12.11 -2.35 -1.41
C GLY A 152 13.18 -2.19 -2.47
N THR A 153 14.27 -2.95 -2.34
CA THR A 153 15.36 -2.95 -3.33
C THR A 153 14.94 -3.55 -4.67
N GLY A 154 13.87 -4.35 -4.68
CA GLY A 154 13.49 -5.19 -5.82
C GLY A 154 14.46 -6.34 -6.09
N LEU A 155 15.44 -6.56 -5.20
CA LEU A 155 16.49 -7.55 -5.36
C LEU A 155 16.48 -8.55 -4.18
N PRO A 156 16.70 -9.86 -4.46
CA PRO A 156 16.73 -10.46 -5.79
C PRO A 156 15.37 -10.34 -6.51
N ALA A 157 15.39 -10.45 -7.84
CA ALA A 157 14.18 -10.62 -8.62
C ALA A 157 13.56 -11.98 -8.24
N ASP A 158 12.46 -11.92 -7.49
CA ASP A 158 11.84 -13.09 -6.87
C ASP A 158 10.32 -12.94 -6.88
N ASN A 159 9.62 -14.06 -6.99
CA ASN A 159 8.16 -14.15 -6.95
C ASN A 159 7.69 -15.38 -6.14
N SER A 160 8.58 -15.97 -5.34
CA SER A 160 8.28 -17.22 -4.59
C SER A 160 7.58 -16.96 -3.26
N SER A 161 8.02 -15.95 -2.52
CA SER A 161 7.39 -15.51 -1.27
C SER A 161 7.84 -14.10 -0.87
N HIS A 162 7.33 -13.59 0.25
CA HIS A 162 7.75 -12.32 0.85
C HIS A 162 9.11 -12.35 1.57
N LYS A 163 9.90 -13.43 1.49
CA LYS A 163 11.13 -13.64 2.29
C LYS A 163 12.20 -12.53 2.25
N ASN A 164 12.17 -11.67 1.24
CA ASN A 164 13.11 -10.54 1.09
C ASN A 164 12.59 -9.24 1.73
N TRP A 165 11.41 -9.27 2.34
CA TRP A 165 10.75 -8.12 2.94
C TRP A 165 10.80 -8.22 4.47
N PRO A 166 11.00 -7.11 5.19
CA PRO A 166 10.79 -7.08 6.64
C PRO A 166 9.37 -7.56 6.97
N GLU A 167 9.26 -8.48 7.92
CA GLU A 167 7.97 -9.07 8.31
C GLU A 167 6.96 -7.98 8.72
N VAL A 168 7.42 -6.98 9.46
CA VAL A 168 6.59 -5.84 9.86
C VAL A 168 6.04 -5.05 8.67
N GLN A 169 6.84 -4.89 7.60
CA GLN A 169 6.42 -4.19 6.40
C GLN A 169 5.37 -5.02 5.65
N TRP A 170 5.61 -6.32 5.48
CA TRP A 170 4.67 -7.25 4.86
C TRP A 170 3.31 -7.25 5.55
N GLN A 171 3.30 -7.40 6.88
CA GLN A 171 2.07 -7.46 7.66
C GLN A 171 1.30 -6.14 7.64
N SER A 172 2.01 -5.01 7.70
CA SER A 172 1.42 -3.69 7.50
C SER A 172 0.83 -3.54 6.09
N TYR A 173 1.52 -4.06 5.07
CA TYR A 173 1.05 -4.04 3.68
C TYR A 173 -0.28 -4.78 3.54
N VAL A 174 -0.34 -6.04 4.01
CA VAL A 174 -1.55 -6.87 3.98
C VAL A 174 -2.70 -6.18 4.71
N ARG A 175 -2.45 -5.62 5.91
CA ARG A 175 -3.50 -4.96 6.69
C ARG A 175 -4.01 -3.68 6.01
N GLY A 176 -3.11 -2.85 5.49
CA GLY A 176 -3.50 -1.62 4.80
C GLY A 176 -4.29 -1.92 3.52
N VAL A 177 -3.87 -2.91 2.74
CA VAL A 177 -4.62 -3.32 1.54
C VAL A 177 -5.99 -3.88 1.90
N LYS A 178 -6.13 -4.72 2.95
CA LYS A 178 -7.45 -5.16 3.44
C LYS A 178 -8.35 -3.98 3.81
N ALA A 179 -7.80 -2.98 4.51
CA ALA A 179 -8.55 -1.79 4.90
C ALA A 179 -9.03 -1.01 3.68
N LEU A 180 -8.19 -0.86 2.65
CA LEU A 180 -8.54 -0.22 1.39
C LEU A 180 -9.58 -1.03 0.59
N GLN A 181 -9.47 -2.36 0.57
CA GLN A 181 -10.46 -3.24 -0.06
C GLN A 181 -11.83 -3.08 0.58
N ALA A 182 -11.90 -3.13 1.91
CA ALA A 182 -13.12 -2.89 2.66
C ALA A 182 -13.66 -1.47 2.42
N ALA A 183 -12.76 -0.47 2.38
CA ALA A 183 -13.10 0.93 2.18
C ALA A 183 -13.71 1.24 0.80
N TYR A 184 -13.30 0.51 -0.23
CA TYR A 184 -13.64 0.84 -1.62
C TYR A 184 -14.33 -0.30 -2.37
N GLY A 185 -14.66 -1.41 -1.70
CA GLY A 185 -15.29 -2.57 -2.33
C GLY A 185 -14.44 -3.16 -3.47
N VAL A 186 -13.11 -3.21 -3.28
CA VAL A 186 -12.17 -3.81 -4.24
C VAL A 186 -12.03 -5.31 -3.92
N PRO A 187 -12.44 -6.22 -4.81
CA PRO A 187 -12.29 -7.65 -4.57
C PRO A 187 -10.81 -8.06 -4.61
N THR A 188 -10.46 -9.14 -3.90
CA THR A 188 -9.08 -9.67 -3.83
C THR A 188 -8.51 -9.99 -5.22
N SER A 189 -9.36 -10.39 -6.18
CA SER A 189 -8.97 -10.61 -7.58
C SER A 189 -8.47 -9.35 -8.30
N ASN A 190 -8.79 -8.16 -7.79
CA ASN A 190 -8.39 -6.87 -8.35
C ASN A 190 -7.22 -6.22 -7.58
N VAL A 191 -6.54 -7.00 -6.73
CA VAL A 191 -5.26 -6.62 -6.13
C VAL A 191 -4.15 -7.31 -6.92
N LEU A 192 -3.42 -6.53 -7.72
CA LEU A 192 -2.39 -7.03 -8.63
C LEU A 192 -1.04 -6.40 -8.33
N GLY A 193 0.02 -7.19 -8.54
CA GLY A 193 1.36 -6.63 -8.67
C GLY A 193 1.49 -5.85 -9.97
N HIS A 194 2.38 -4.86 -10.04
CA HIS A 194 2.62 -4.15 -11.30
C HIS A 194 2.98 -5.10 -12.45
N LYS A 195 3.77 -6.14 -12.16
CA LYS A 195 4.12 -7.24 -13.07
C LYS A 195 2.93 -8.02 -13.64
N GLU A 196 1.80 -8.06 -12.94
CA GLU A 196 0.58 -8.78 -13.37
C GLU A 196 -0.41 -7.86 -14.09
N ALA A 197 -0.36 -6.56 -13.82
CA ALA A 197 -1.23 -5.54 -14.41
C ALA A 197 -0.64 -4.97 -15.71
N ALA A 198 0.69 -4.80 -15.77
CA ALA A 198 1.40 -4.14 -16.86
C ALA A 198 1.37 -4.92 -18.18
N VAL A 199 1.17 -4.20 -19.29
CA VAL A 199 1.35 -4.72 -20.64
C VAL A 199 2.41 -3.92 -21.43
N PRO A 200 3.17 -4.55 -22.33
CA PRO A 200 3.21 -5.99 -22.58
C PRO A 200 3.74 -6.78 -21.37
N ALA A 201 3.40 -8.07 -21.30
CA ALA A 201 3.86 -8.95 -20.22
C ALA A 201 5.39 -8.92 -20.13
N GLY A 202 5.93 -8.87 -18.91
CA GLY A 202 7.37 -8.73 -18.66
C GLY A 202 7.89 -7.29 -18.69
N ARG A 203 7.08 -6.27 -19.03
CA ARG A 203 7.48 -4.85 -18.92
C ARG A 203 7.86 -4.45 -17.48
N LYS A 204 7.23 -5.09 -16.49
CA LYS A 204 7.39 -4.82 -15.06
C LYS A 204 7.63 -6.12 -14.32
N ILE A 205 8.42 -6.04 -13.25
CA ILE A 205 8.83 -7.19 -12.43
C ILE A 205 8.38 -7.05 -10.97
N ASP A 206 7.94 -5.87 -10.57
CA ASP A 206 7.58 -5.53 -9.21
C ASP A 206 6.12 -5.89 -8.88
N PRO A 207 5.79 -6.16 -7.61
CA PRO A 207 6.71 -6.26 -6.47
C PRO A 207 7.48 -7.60 -6.49
N ASN A 208 8.58 -7.72 -5.75
CA ASN A 208 9.42 -8.93 -5.73
C ASN A 208 9.00 -9.91 -4.61
N PHE A 209 7.69 -10.16 -4.50
CA PHE A 209 7.09 -11.20 -3.67
C PHE A 209 5.99 -11.94 -4.43
N SER A 210 5.55 -13.09 -3.90
CA SER A 210 4.46 -13.88 -4.48
C SER A 210 3.13 -13.15 -4.36
N MET A 211 2.51 -12.83 -5.49
CA MET A 211 1.19 -12.22 -5.50
C MET A 211 0.07 -13.20 -5.11
N ASP A 212 0.29 -14.50 -5.29
CA ASP A 212 -0.64 -15.54 -4.82
C ASP A 212 -0.60 -15.65 -3.30
N GLU A 213 0.60 -15.60 -2.70
CA GLU A 213 0.76 -15.53 -1.25
C GLU A 213 0.10 -14.26 -0.70
N PHE A 214 0.34 -13.11 -1.35
CA PHE A 214 -0.24 -11.84 -0.92
C PHE A 214 -1.76 -11.88 -0.96
N ARG A 215 -2.36 -12.31 -2.07
CA ARG A 215 -3.82 -12.45 -2.20
C ARG A 215 -4.40 -13.47 -1.22
N ALA A 216 -3.73 -14.59 -0.97
CA ALA A 216 -4.16 -15.56 0.04
C ALA A 216 -4.20 -14.93 1.45
N ALA A 217 -3.23 -14.06 1.77
CA ALA A 217 -3.20 -13.33 3.03
C ALA A 217 -4.32 -12.28 3.16
N LEU A 218 -4.88 -11.80 2.04
CA LEU A 218 -5.99 -10.83 2.02
C LEU A 218 -7.35 -11.43 2.39
N GLY A 219 -7.53 -12.75 2.23
CA GLY A 219 -8.83 -13.41 2.40
C GLY A 219 -9.55 -13.59 1.07
#